data_AF-A0AA43M6K7-F1
#
_entry.id   AF-A0AA43M6K7-F1
#
_cell.length_a   1.000
_cell.length_b   1.000
_cell.length_c   1.000
_cell.angle_alpha   90.00
_cell.angle_beta   90.00
_cell.angle_gamma   90.00
#
_symmetry.space_group_name_H-M   'P 1'
#
loop_
_entity.id
_entity.type
_entity.pdbx_description
1 polymer ?
#
loop_
_entity_poly.entity_id
_entity_poly.type
_entity_poly.pdbx_seq_one_letter_code
_entity_poly.pdbx_strand_id
1 'polypeptide(L)'
;MRGNAAVRTLLLNGFIMVLMLLAGCNSGALHQTYTFSGEGEHWSAIYSETVTEKPVISEGKATYYQPSRDYNFQLAYKGEAKALKEIKQFTYGFEALGHGSSQSMEGPVRMESLHMYGSSGGSLNRGQSVITVSVEWDGQKEQFELQTDGDEAE
;
A
#
# COMPACT_ATOMS: atom_id res chain seq x y z
N MET A 1 -60.63 17.36 -16.61
CA MET A 1 -59.62 16.57 -15.86
C MET A 1 -58.75 15.77 -16.83
N ARG A 2 -57.77 16.39 -17.53
CA ARG A 2 -56.85 15.66 -18.45
C ARG A 2 -55.37 16.08 -18.32
N GLY A 3 -55.06 17.22 -17.68
CA GLY A 3 -53.68 17.72 -17.52
C GLY A 3 -52.83 16.97 -16.48
N ASN A 4 -53.43 16.40 -15.43
CA ASN A 4 -52.66 15.77 -14.36
C ASN A 4 -52.07 14.40 -14.71
N ALA A 5 -52.62 13.71 -15.72
CA ALA A 5 -52.15 12.38 -16.11
C ALA A 5 -50.85 12.47 -16.93
N ALA A 6 -50.79 13.36 -17.93
CA ALA A 6 -49.62 13.52 -18.80
C ALA A 6 -48.38 14.03 -18.05
N VAL A 7 -48.57 14.96 -17.11
CA VAL A 7 -47.50 15.48 -16.25
C VAL A 7 -46.96 14.38 -15.32
N ARG A 8 -47.82 13.52 -14.77
CA ARG A 8 -47.42 12.38 -13.94
C ARG A 8 -46.63 11.33 -14.74
N THR A 9 -47.03 11.03 -15.98
CA THR A 9 -46.31 10.08 -16.83
C THR A 9 -44.92 10.61 -17.25
N LEU A 10 -44.81 11.91 -17.54
CA LEU A 10 -43.52 12.55 -17.83
C LEU A 10 -42.59 12.60 -16.61
N LEU A 11 -43.12 12.89 -15.42
CA LEU A 11 -42.37 12.87 -14.17
C LEU A 11 -41.89 11.46 -13.80
N LEU A 12 -42.73 10.44 -14.01
CA LEU A 12 -42.39 9.04 -13.72
C LEU A 12 -41.29 8.52 -14.67
N ASN A 13 -41.40 8.80 -15.98
CA ASN A 13 -40.38 8.40 -16.96
C ASN A 13 -39.06 9.15 -16.77
N GLY A 14 -39.10 10.44 -16.40
CA GLY A 14 -37.90 11.20 -16.03
C GLY A 14 -37.21 10.63 -14.79
N PHE A 15 -37.99 10.23 -13.78
CA PHE A 15 -37.46 9.62 -12.55
C PHE A 15 -36.82 8.25 -12.82
N ILE A 16 -37.42 7.42 -13.68
CA ILE A 16 -36.86 6.12 -14.10
C ILE A 16 -35.54 6.31 -14.88
N MET A 17 -35.45 7.33 -15.74
CA MET A 17 -34.21 7.64 -16.48
C MET A 17 -33.08 8.10 -15.55
N VAL A 18 -33.39 8.84 -14.50
CA VAL A 18 -32.42 9.23 -13.45
C VAL A 18 -31.96 8.02 -12.63
N LEU A 19 -32.85 7.06 -12.34
CA LEU A 19 -32.49 5.82 -11.63
C LEU A 19 -31.56 4.91 -12.44
N MET A 20 -31.70 4.86 -13.77
CA MET A 20 -30.79 4.09 -14.64
C MET A 20 -29.37 4.68 -14.69
N LEU A 21 -29.22 5.99 -14.49
CA LEU A 21 -27.91 6.65 -14.42
C LEU A 21 -27.16 6.37 -13.11
N LEU A 22 -27.84 5.84 -12.10
CA LEU A 22 -27.25 5.46 -10.80
C LEU A 22 -26.71 4.03 -10.76
N ALA A 23 -26.95 3.21 -11.80
CA ALA A 23 -26.28 1.92 -11.99
C ALA A 23 -24.85 2.12 -12.54
N GLY A 24 -24.09 3.00 -11.88
CA GLY A 24 -22.69 3.25 -12.18
C GLY A 24 -21.84 2.04 -11.80
N CYS A 25 -20.91 1.69 -12.68
CA CYS A 25 -20.04 0.52 -12.60
C CYS A 25 -19.22 0.49 -11.29
N ASN A 26 -19.67 -0.29 -10.30
CA ASN A 26 -18.80 -0.71 -9.20
C ASN A 26 -18.12 -2.00 -9.64
N SER A 27 -16.79 -1.99 -9.79
CA SER A 27 -16.00 -3.18 -10.14
C SER A 27 -16.05 -4.28 -9.08
N GLY A 28 -16.60 -3.96 -7.90
CA GLY A 28 -16.67 -4.87 -6.75
C GLY A 28 -15.31 -5.12 -6.11
N ALA A 29 -14.24 -4.47 -6.61
CA ALA A 29 -12.90 -4.57 -6.05
C ALA A 29 -12.80 -3.70 -4.80
N LEU A 30 -12.34 -4.30 -3.69
CA LEU A 30 -12.01 -3.57 -2.47
C LEU A 30 -10.55 -3.13 -2.55
N HIS A 31 -10.29 -1.87 -2.25
CA HIS A 31 -8.94 -1.31 -2.17
C HIS A 31 -8.73 -0.71 -0.78
N GLN A 32 -7.66 -1.12 -0.10
CA GLN A 32 -7.27 -0.59 1.19
C GLN A 32 -5.76 -0.35 1.22
N THR A 33 -5.36 0.85 1.62
CA THR A 33 -3.95 1.19 1.80
C THR A 33 -3.63 1.29 3.29
N TYR A 34 -2.47 0.73 3.66
CA TYR A 34 -1.90 0.79 5.00
C TYR A 34 -0.52 1.44 4.90
N THR A 35 -0.22 2.38 5.80
CA THR A 35 1.07 3.05 5.87
C THR A 35 1.66 2.82 7.26
N PHE A 36 2.92 2.46 7.28
CA PHE A 36 3.72 2.19 8.46
C PHE A 36 4.93 3.10 8.43
N SER A 37 5.30 3.63 9.60
CA SER A 37 6.50 4.43 9.77
C SER A 37 7.22 4.08 11.05
N GLY A 38 8.50 4.41 11.09
CA GLY A 38 9.34 4.19 12.24
C GLY A 38 10.75 4.68 11.96
N GLU A 39 11.54 4.72 13.02
CA GLU A 39 12.93 5.18 12.96
C GLU A 39 13.82 4.37 13.89
N GLY A 40 15.07 4.25 13.47
CA GLY A 40 16.18 3.88 14.33
C GLY A 40 17.06 5.10 14.62
N GLU A 41 18.31 4.83 14.98
CA GLU A 41 19.28 5.85 15.35
C GLU A 41 19.68 6.70 14.13
N HIS A 42 20.06 6.06 13.02
CA HIS A 42 20.58 6.74 11.83
C HIS A 42 19.59 6.76 10.67
N TRP A 43 18.56 5.92 10.71
CA TRP A 43 17.63 5.73 9.60
C TRP A 43 16.18 5.91 10.04
N SER A 44 15.34 6.32 9.09
CA SER A 44 13.89 6.29 9.20
C SER A 44 13.31 5.65 7.95
N ALA A 45 12.14 5.04 8.04
CA ALA A 45 11.51 4.43 6.89
C ALA A 45 10.00 4.63 6.89
N ILE A 46 9.46 4.60 5.67
CA ILE A 46 8.03 4.52 5.42
C ILE A 46 7.78 3.30 4.54
N TYR A 47 6.86 2.44 4.96
CA TYR A 47 6.32 1.36 4.16
C TYR A 47 4.85 1.61 3.90
N SER A 48 4.40 1.46 2.67
CA SER A 48 2.97 1.49 2.33
C SER A 48 2.61 0.26 1.51
N GLU A 49 1.53 -0.42 1.89
CA GLU A 49 0.94 -1.50 1.10
C GLU A 49 -0.50 -1.16 0.69
N THR A 50 -0.84 -1.42 -0.57
CA THR A 50 -2.20 -1.33 -1.07
C THR A 50 -2.70 -2.73 -1.37
N VAL A 51 -3.65 -3.20 -0.58
CA VAL A 51 -4.36 -4.46 -0.77
C VAL A 51 -5.53 -4.23 -1.70
N THR A 52 -5.60 -5.02 -2.76
CA THR A 52 -6.73 -5.07 -3.69
C THR A 52 -7.35 -6.45 -3.67
N GLU A 53 -8.63 -6.56 -3.32
CA GLU A 53 -9.38 -7.82 -3.34
C GLU A 53 -10.39 -7.77 -4.50
N LYS A 54 -10.13 -8.54 -5.58
CA LYS A 54 -11.00 -8.57 -6.76
C LYS A 54 -11.96 -9.77 -6.69
N PRO A 55 -13.26 -9.57 -6.97
CA PRO A 55 -14.20 -10.69 -7.04
C PRO A 55 -13.88 -11.54 -8.27
N VAL A 56 -13.76 -12.85 -8.07
CA VAL A 56 -13.66 -13.83 -9.13
C VAL A 56 -15.01 -14.53 -9.25
N ILE A 57 -15.68 -14.30 -10.38
CA ILE A 57 -16.99 -14.88 -10.70
C ILE A 57 -16.77 -15.98 -11.73
N SER A 58 -17.30 -17.17 -11.47
CA SER A 58 -17.29 -18.29 -12.40
C SER A 58 -18.67 -18.93 -12.39
N GLU A 59 -19.20 -19.27 -13.56
CA GLU A 59 -20.54 -19.86 -13.68
C GLU A 59 -20.68 -21.12 -12.81
N GLY A 60 -21.75 -21.17 -12.02
CA GLY A 60 -22.05 -22.28 -11.12
C GLY A 60 -21.17 -22.35 -9.86
N LYS A 61 -20.29 -21.37 -9.60
CA LYS A 61 -19.46 -21.31 -8.40
C LYS A 61 -19.81 -20.11 -7.54
N ALA A 62 -19.61 -20.27 -6.22
CA ALA A 62 -19.65 -19.14 -5.30
C ALA A 62 -18.55 -18.13 -5.65
N THR A 63 -18.88 -16.84 -5.59
CA THR A 63 -17.90 -15.77 -5.72
C THR A 63 -16.85 -15.89 -4.61
N TYR A 64 -15.57 -15.80 -4.99
CA TYR A 64 -14.47 -15.67 -4.05
C TYR A 64 -13.64 -14.43 -4.39
N TYR A 65 -12.82 -13.95 -3.47
CA TYR A 65 -11.99 -12.77 -3.67
C TYR A 65 -10.53 -13.17 -3.82
N GLN A 66 -9.89 -12.69 -4.88
CA GLN A 66 -8.47 -12.88 -5.11
C GLN A 66 -7.71 -11.64 -4.63
N PRO A 67 -6.87 -11.75 -3.58
CA PRO A 67 -6.08 -10.64 -3.10
C PRO A 67 -4.83 -10.43 -3.96
N SER A 68 -4.46 -9.18 -4.18
CA SER A 68 -3.15 -8.74 -4.64
C SER A 68 -2.68 -7.58 -3.77
N ARG A 69 -1.37 -7.45 -3.57
CA ARG A 69 -0.78 -6.34 -2.81
C ARG A 69 0.32 -5.69 -3.61
N ASP A 70 0.28 -4.36 -3.67
CA ASP A 70 1.36 -3.54 -4.17
C ASP A 70 2.01 -2.84 -2.97
N TYR A 71 3.34 -2.74 -2.95
CA TYR A 71 4.05 -2.07 -1.88
C TYR A 71 5.00 -0.98 -2.39
N ASN A 72 5.22 -0.01 -1.53
CA ASN A 72 6.23 1.03 -1.67
C ASN A 72 7.00 1.14 -0.34
N PHE A 73 8.32 1.07 -0.41
CA PHE A 73 9.20 1.20 0.72
C PHE A 73 10.20 2.32 0.45
N GLN A 74 10.38 3.22 1.40
CA GLN A 74 11.31 4.35 1.33
C GLN A 74 12.15 4.40 2.60
N LEU A 75 13.47 4.51 2.43
CA LEU A 75 14.43 4.65 3.52
C LEU A 75 15.07 6.04 3.45
N ALA A 76 15.14 6.73 4.59
CA ALA A 76 15.72 8.06 4.70
C ALA A 76 16.84 8.07 5.75
N TYR A 77 17.98 8.66 5.37
CA TYR A 77 19.11 8.87 6.27
C TYR A 77 18.88 10.12 7.11
N LYS A 78 19.09 10.01 8.42
CA LYS A 78 18.88 11.12 9.38
C LYS A 78 20.08 12.07 9.47
N GLY A 79 21.25 11.65 9.00
CA GLY A 79 22.49 12.45 9.02
C GLY A 79 22.68 13.31 7.77
N GLU A 80 23.90 13.85 7.62
CA GLU A 80 24.24 14.68 6.46
C GLU A 80 24.31 13.87 5.16
N ALA A 81 23.69 14.37 4.09
CA ALA A 81 23.69 13.74 2.76
C ALA A 81 25.09 13.46 2.19
N LYS A 82 26.13 14.19 2.64
CA LYS A 82 27.51 13.95 2.22
C LYS A 82 28.07 12.63 2.75
N ALA A 83 27.67 12.21 3.95
CA ALA A 83 28.13 10.98 4.57
C ALA A 83 27.71 9.73 3.76
N LEU A 84 26.54 9.78 3.10
CA LEU A 84 26.09 8.71 2.21
C LEU A 84 27.06 8.42 1.05
N LYS A 85 27.79 9.44 0.58
CA LYS A 85 28.77 9.28 -0.52
C LYS A 85 30.03 8.55 -0.09
N GLU A 86 30.27 8.44 1.22
CA GLU A 86 31.44 7.77 1.79
C GLU A 86 31.19 6.28 2.00
N ILE A 87 29.91 5.85 2.05
CA ILE A 87 29.51 4.46 2.20
C ILE A 87 29.94 3.66 0.97
N LYS A 88 30.69 2.57 1.17
CA LYS A 88 31.20 1.72 0.09
C LYS A 88 30.35 0.49 -0.17
N GLN A 89 29.78 -0.10 0.87
CA GLN A 89 28.90 -1.25 0.80
C GLN A 89 27.63 -0.94 1.58
N PHE A 90 26.48 -1.07 0.93
CA PHE A 90 25.20 -0.75 1.52
C PHE A 90 24.18 -1.84 1.20
N THR A 91 23.49 -2.34 2.21
CA THR A 91 22.36 -3.24 2.07
C THR A 91 21.22 -2.75 2.93
N TYR A 92 20.01 -2.73 2.39
CA TYR A 92 18.84 -2.34 3.14
C TYR A 92 17.63 -3.15 2.71
N GLY A 93 16.66 -3.32 3.61
CA GLY A 93 15.48 -4.11 3.33
C GLY A 93 14.43 -4.04 4.42
N PHE A 94 13.30 -4.68 4.17
CA PHE A 94 12.23 -4.87 5.13
C PHE A 94 11.74 -6.31 5.10
N GLU A 95 11.22 -6.75 6.24
CA GLU A 95 10.47 -7.99 6.39
C GLU A 95 9.07 -7.65 6.89
N ALA A 96 8.05 -8.11 6.17
CA ALA A 96 6.64 -7.99 6.53
C ALA A 96 5.98 -9.38 6.50
N LEU A 97 4.77 -9.49 7.05
CA LEU A 97 4.06 -10.77 7.08
C LEU A 97 3.94 -11.39 5.67
N GLY A 98 4.58 -12.55 5.49
CA GLY A 98 4.55 -13.34 4.26
C GLY A 98 5.33 -12.75 3.08
N HIS A 99 6.12 -11.69 3.28
CA HIS A 99 6.97 -11.10 2.23
C HIS A 99 8.01 -10.13 2.80
N GLY A 100 9.24 -10.24 2.31
CA GLY A 100 10.30 -9.25 2.52
C GLY A 100 11.02 -8.94 1.22
N SER A 101 11.75 -7.82 1.21
CA SER A 101 12.62 -7.43 0.11
C SER A 101 13.87 -6.76 0.64
N SER A 102 14.99 -6.98 -0.04
CA SER A 102 16.25 -6.32 0.25
C SER A 102 16.99 -5.95 -1.02
N GLN A 103 17.84 -4.94 -0.93
CA GLN A 103 18.68 -4.46 -2.01
C GLN A 103 20.09 -4.17 -1.48
N SER A 104 21.09 -4.64 -2.21
CA SER A 104 22.50 -4.31 -1.98
C SER A 104 23.03 -3.42 -3.09
N MET A 105 23.91 -2.49 -2.75
CA MET A 105 24.59 -1.60 -3.69
C MET A 105 26.02 -1.29 -3.22
N GLU A 106 26.90 -1.08 -4.19
CA GLU A 106 28.21 -0.50 -3.94
C GLU A 106 28.12 1.02 -4.03
N GLY A 107 28.96 1.69 -3.24
CA GLY A 107 29.00 3.14 -3.11
C GLY A 107 29.42 3.89 -4.39
N PRO A 108 29.16 5.20 -4.45
CA PRO A 108 28.55 6.03 -3.41
C PRO A 108 27.02 5.89 -3.34
N VAL A 109 26.46 5.83 -2.13
CA VAL A 109 25.01 5.74 -1.91
C VAL A 109 24.34 7.10 -2.18
N ARG A 110 23.16 7.05 -2.81
CA ARG A 110 22.35 8.24 -3.12
C ARG A 110 20.98 8.12 -2.48
N MET A 111 20.43 9.22 -1.95
CA MET A 111 19.09 9.20 -1.34
C MET A 111 18.02 8.75 -2.34
N GLU A 112 18.17 9.11 -3.61
CA GLU A 112 17.20 8.77 -4.64
C GLU A 112 17.16 7.26 -4.95
N SER A 113 18.18 6.49 -4.57
CA SER A 113 18.20 5.02 -4.73
C SER A 113 17.60 4.26 -3.55
N LEU A 114 17.17 4.94 -2.49
CA LEU A 114 16.69 4.33 -1.25
C LEU A 114 15.17 4.09 -1.28
N HIS A 115 14.71 3.46 -2.35
CA HIS A 115 13.30 3.11 -2.53
C HIS A 115 13.16 1.73 -3.18
N MET A 116 12.15 0.99 -2.77
CA MET A 116 11.74 -0.27 -3.39
C MET A 116 10.24 -0.27 -3.66
N TYR A 117 9.85 -0.82 -4.81
CA TYR A 117 8.46 -1.05 -5.15
C TYR A 117 8.29 -2.48 -5.64
N GLY A 118 7.12 -3.06 -5.40
CA GLY A 118 6.82 -4.38 -5.91
C GLY A 118 5.37 -4.76 -5.74
N SER A 119 5.02 -5.89 -6.34
CA SER A 119 3.71 -6.52 -6.23
C SER A 119 3.90 -7.95 -5.78
N SER A 120 3.08 -8.41 -4.84
CA SER A 120 3.10 -9.81 -4.42
C SER A 120 1.67 -10.34 -4.26
N GLY A 121 1.55 -11.66 -4.45
CA GLY A 121 0.37 -12.42 -4.01
C GLY A 121 0.77 -13.20 -2.76
N GLY A 122 -0.08 -13.24 -1.74
CA GLY A 122 0.25 -13.96 -0.51
C GLY A 122 -0.53 -13.47 0.70
N SER A 123 0.00 -13.79 1.89
CA SER A 123 -0.56 -13.34 3.16
C SER A 123 -0.62 -11.81 3.22
N LEU A 124 -1.70 -11.29 3.80
CA LEU A 124 -1.96 -9.87 3.91
C LEU A 124 -1.63 -9.42 5.33
N ASN A 125 -0.83 -8.36 5.45
CA ASN A 125 -0.49 -7.76 6.75
C ASN A 125 -1.73 -7.04 7.33
N ARG A 126 -2.60 -6.46 6.47
CA ARG A 126 -3.88 -5.81 6.87
C ARG A 126 -3.70 -4.74 7.96
N GLY A 127 -2.53 -4.13 8.02
CA GLY A 127 -2.22 -3.09 9.02
C GLY A 127 -1.93 -3.60 10.43
N GLN A 128 -1.84 -4.92 10.66
CA GLN A 128 -1.78 -5.47 12.03
C GLN A 128 -0.41 -6.02 12.44
N SER A 129 0.52 -6.17 11.49
CA SER A 129 1.82 -6.77 11.75
C SER A 129 2.92 -5.73 11.67
N VAL A 130 3.80 -5.77 12.67
CA VAL A 130 5.05 -5.02 12.70
C VAL A 130 5.86 -5.33 11.45
N ILE A 131 6.48 -4.29 10.87
CA ILE A 131 7.42 -4.41 9.76
C ILE A 131 8.81 -4.16 10.30
N THR A 132 9.72 -5.11 10.09
CA THR A 132 11.09 -4.98 10.55
C THR A 132 11.98 -4.47 9.42
N VAL A 133 12.68 -3.36 9.64
CA VAL A 133 13.64 -2.79 8.70
C VAL A 133 15.04 -3.17 9.13
N SER A 134 15.87 -3.55 8.18
CA SER A 134 17.28 -3.87 8.39
C SER A 134 18.14 -3.03 7.45
N VAL A 135 19.17 -2.38 7.99
CA VAL A 135 20.13 -1.58 7.24
C VAL A 135 21.55 -1.98 7.66
N GLU A 136 22.41 -2.23 6.68
CA GLU A 136 23.81 -2.57 6.87
C GLU A 136 24.69 -1.71 5.96
N TRP A 137 25.68 -1.02 6.53
CA TRP A 137 26.59 -0.15 5.79
C TRP A 137 28.01 -0.22 6.32
N ASP A 138 28.97 -0.56 5.47
CA ASP A 138 30.40 -0.68 5.82
C ASP A 138 30.66 -1.46 7.14
N GLY A 139 29.88 -2.52 7.37
CA GLY A 139 29.95 -3.37 8.56
C GLY A 139 29.15 -2.88 9.78
N GLN A 140 28.57 -1.69 9.73
CA GLN A 140 27.58 -1.21 10.71
C GLN A 140 26.22 -1.81 10.40
N LYS A 141 25.40 -2.06 11.42
CA LYS A 141 24.08 -2.65 11.29
C LYS A 141 23.08 -1.92 12.18
N GLU A 142 21.89 -1.72 11.66
CA GLU A 142 20.77 -1.12 12.36
C GLU A 142 19.49 -1.88 12.00
N GLN A 143 18.65 -2.09 13.00
CA GLN A 143 17.34 -2.74 12.85
C GLN A 143 16.32 -1.96 13.67
N PHE A 144 15.16 -1.71 13.09
CA PHE A 144 14.07 -1.00 13.76
C PHE A 144 12.72 -1.44 13.19
N GLU A 145 11.65 -1.09 13.89
CA GLU A 145 10.28 -1.50 13.58
C GLU A 145 9.47 -0.34 12.99
N LEU A 146 8.55 -0.66 12.08
CA LEU A 146 7.53 0.25 11.58
C LEU A 146 6.17 -0.20 12.07
N GLN A 147 5.37 0.77 12.49
CA GLN A 147 4.02 0.58 12.99
C GLN A 147 3.07 1.53 12.26
N THR A 148 1.79 1.21 12.23
CA THR A 148 0.76 2.13 11.72
C THR A 148 0.56 3.27 12.72
N ASP A 149 0.32 4.49 12.23
CA ASP A 149 -0.07 5.61 13.08
C ASP A 149 -1.40 5.25 13.79
N GLY A 150 -1.33 4.84 15.06
CA GLY A 150 -2.48 4.39 15.84
C GLY A 150 -2.18 3.44 17.01
N ASP A 151 -1.01 2.80 17.04
CA ASP A 151 -0.57 1.96 18.16
C ASP A 151 0.49 2.71 18.99
N GLU A 152 0.07 3.73 19.74
CA GLU A 152 0.86 4.12 20.92
C GLU A 152 0.83 2.93 21.88
N ALA A 153 2.00 2.39 22.22
CA ALA A 153 2.12 1.37 23.25
C ALA A 153 1.61 1.95 24.58
N GLU A 154 0.44 1.49 25.05
CA GLU A 154 -0.01 1.69 26.44
C GLU A 154 0.97 1.07 27.44
#